data_AF-A0A259DDN5-F1
#
_entry.id   AF-A0A259DDN5-F1
#
_cell.length_a   1.000
_cell.length_b   1.000
_cell.length_c   1.000
_cell.angle_alpha   90.00
_cell.angle_beta   90.00
_cell.angle_gamma   90.00
#
_symmetry.space_group_name_H-M   'P 1'
#
loop_
_entity.id
_entity.type
_entity.pdbx_description
1 polymer ?
#
loop_
_entity_poly.entity_id
_entity_poly.type
_entity_poly.pdbx_seq_one_letter_code
_entity_poly.pdbx_strand_id
1 'polypeptide(L)' 'MRKALFAAALALCCASVEAEAFPVQPVQPGPSAVITVAQGCGVGWHRGPYGGCRPNAVRHCWWRATPWGPRRVCNW' A
#
# COMPACT_ATOMS: atom_id res chain seq x y z
N MET A 1 -43.79 13.68 54.35
CA MET A 1 -42.41 13.79 53.82
C MET A 1 -41.89 12.46 53.26
N ARG A 2 -41.89 11.34 53.99
CA ARG A 2 -41.46 10.02 53.48
C ARG A 2 -42.11 9.57 52.15
N LYS A 3 -43.43 9.74 52.01
CA LYS A 3 -44.16 9.36 50.79
C LYS A 3 -43.72 10.15 49.54
N ALA A 4 -43.34 11.42 49.73
CA ALA A 4 -42.85 12.27 48.64
C ALA A 4 -41.43 11.86 48.19
N LEU A 5 -40.58 11.43 49.14
CA LEU A 5 -39.25 10.91 48.83
C LEU A 5 -39.31 9.60 48.03
N PHE A 6 -40.24 8.71 48.36
CA PHE A 6 -40.44 7.48 47.59
C PHE A 6 -40.95 7.74 46.16
N ALA A 7 -41.88 8.68 46.00
CA ALA A 7 -42.39 9.06 44.67
C ALA A 7 -41.29 9.68 43.79
N ALA A 8 -40.44 10.54 44.35
CA ALA A 8 -39.33 11.15 43.62
C ALA A 8 -38.26 10.13 43.19
N ALA A 9 -37.92 9.17 44.05
CA ALA A 9 -36.96 8.13 43.72
C ALA A 9 -37.46 7.20 42.59
N LEU A 10 -38.76 6.86 42.63
CA LEU A 10 -39.38 6.05 41.58
C LEU A 10 -39.42 6.80 40.24
N ALA A 11 -39.76 8.08 40.26
CA ALA A 11 -39.76 8.92 39.06
C ALA A 11 -38.37 9.02 38.42
N LEU A 12 -37.30 9.09 39.22
CA LEU A 12 -35.93 9.09 38.70
C LEU A 12 -35.53 7.75 38.07
N CYS A 13 -35.97 6.62 38.62
CA CYS A 13 -35.70 5.29 38.05
C CYS A 13 -36.43 5.07 36.71
N CYS A 14 -37.55 5.75 36.48
CA CYS A 14 -38.28 5.69 35.22
C CYS A 14 -37.74 6.67 34.16
N ALA A 15 -36.77 7.52 34.50
CA ALA A 15 -36.09 8.35 33.52
C ALA A 15 -35.15 7.46 32.67
N SER A 16 -35.60 7.10 31.48
CA SER A 16 -34.79 6.37 30.50
C SER A 16 -33.68 7.27 29.97
N VAL A 17 -32.43 6.82 30.10
CA VAL A 17 -31.29 7.39 29.36
C VAL A 17 -31.21 6.70 28.01
N GLU A 18 -31.18 7.48 26.94
CA GLU A 18 -30.91 6.96 25.59
C GLU A 18 -29.42 6.58 25.53
N ALA A 19 -29.13 5.30 25.29
CA ALA A 19 -27.77 4.81 25.11
C ALA A 19 -27.33 5.14 23.67
N GLU A 20 -26.58 6.24 23.52
CA GLU A 20 -25.98 6.62 22.24
C GLU A 20 -24.88 5.61 21.87
N ALA A 21 -25.18 4.70 20.95
CA ALA A 21 -24.18 3.81 20.36
C ALA A 21 -23.36 4.58 19.33
N PHE A 22 -22.03 4.43 19.37
CA PHE A 22 -21.17 4.99 18.32
C PHE A 22 -21.56 4.40 16.95
N PRO A 23 -21.70 5.22 15.89
CA PRO A 23 -22.03 4.73 14.57
C PRO A 23 -20.88 3.87 14.02
N VAL A 24 -21.23 2.74 13.40
CA VAL A 24 -20.27 1.91 12.67
C VAL A 24 -19.77 2.72 11.47
N GLN A 25 -18.49 3.08 11.47
CA GLN A 25 -17.86 3.74 10.33
C GLN A 25 -17.37 2.71 9.30
N PRO A 26 -17.50 3.02 7.99
CA PRO A 26 -16.96 2.17 6.93
C PRO A 26 -15.43 2.24 6.92
N VAL A 27 -14.78 1.08 6.86
CA VAL A 27 -13.33 0.97 6.69
C VAL A 27 -12.94 1.56 5.33
N GLN A 28 -12.12 2.61 5.35
CA GLN A 28 -11.54 3.17 4.13
C GLN A 28 -10.43 2.24 3.64
N PRO A 29 -10.41 1.87 2.34
CA PRO A 29 -9.31 1.10 1.80
C PRO A 29 -8.01 1.91 1.89
N GLY A 30 -7.09 1.45 2.74
CA GLY A 30 -5.74 1.98 2.82
C GLY A 30 -4.89 1.58 1.61
N PRO A 31 -3.75 2.26 1.38
CA PRO A 31 -2.82 1.86 0.33
C PRO A 31 -2.38 0.41 0.54
N SER A 32 -2.24 -0.34 -0.55
CA SER A 32 -1.79 -1.73 -0.48
C SER A 32 -0.42 -1.82 0.18
N ALA A 33 -0.27 -2.70 1.16
CA ALA A 33 1.04 -3.05 1.72
C ALA A 33 1.93 -3.86 0.74
N VAL A 34 1.46 -4.05 -0.49
CA VAL A 34 2.17 -4.80 -1.54
C VAL A 34 3.04 -3.83 -2.34
N ILE A 35 4.36 -4.00 -2.22
CA ILE A 35 5.33 -3.34 -3.11
C ILE A 35 5.57 -4.21 -4.35
N THR A 36 5.41 -3.66 -5.55
CA THR A 36 5.71 -4.42 -6.78
C THR A 36 7.22 -4.49 -7.01
N VAL A 37 7.78 -5.70 -6.99
CA VAL A 37 9.17 -5.93 -7.42
C VAL A 37 9.32 -5.50 -8.87
N ALA A 38 10.29 -4.62 -9.14
CA ALA A 38 10.60 -4.12 -10.50
C ALA A 38 9.38 -3.59 -11.28
N GLN A 39 8.43 -2.91 -10.62
CA GLN A 39 7.21 -2.38 -11.27
C GLN A 39 6.36 -3.47 -11.97
N GLY A 40 6.44 -4.71 -11.47
CA GLY A 40 5.77 -5.89 -12.01
C GLY A 40 6.56 -6.67 -13.06
N CYS A 41 7.78 -6.25 -13.43
CA CYS A 41 8.57 -6.92 -14.46
C CYS A 41 9.40 -8.11 -13.97
N GLY A 42 9.49 -8.33 -12.65
CA GLY A 42 10.28 -9.41 -12.05
C GLY A 42 11.79 -9.11 -11.94
N VAL A 43 12.53 -10.06 -11.37
CA VAL A 43 13.97 -9.90 -11.08
C VAL A 43 14.77 -9.84 -12.39
N GLY A 44 15.67 -8.86 -12.50
CA GLY A 44 16.51 -8.68 -13.69
C GLY A 44 15.87 -7.88 -14.81
N TRP A 45 14.69 -7.29 -14.57
CA TRP A 45 13.96 -6.47 -15.54
C TRP A 45 13.51 -5.16 -14.89
N HIS A 46 13.14 -4.17 -15.70
CA HIS A 46 12.51 -2.92 -15.26
C HIS A 46 11.45 -2.46 -16.26
N ARG A 47 10.48 -1.68 -15.79
CA ARG A 47 9.48 -1.05 -16.65
C ARG A 47 10.10 0.14 -17.37
N GLY A 48 10.09 0.11 -18.70
CA GLY A 48 10.57 1.21 -19.54
C GLY A 48 9.55 2.34 -19.70
N PRO A 49 9.94 3.48 -20.32
CA PRO A 49 9.07 4.64 -20.50
C PRO A 49 7.78 4.36 -21.27
N TYR A 50 7.78 3.35 -22.14
CA TYR A 50 6.62 2.92 -22.93
C TYR A 50 5.82 1.79 -22.27
N GLY A 51 6.00 1.55 -20.97
CA GLY A 51 5.22 0.58 -20.19
C GLY A 51 5.64 -0.90 -20.36
N GLY A 52 6.49 -1.22 -21.34
CA GLY A 52 7.03 -2.58 -21.52
C GLY A 52 8.15 -2.92 -20.56
N CYS A 53 8.30 -4.22 -20.25
CA CYS A 53 9.42 -4.73 -19.45
C CYS A 53 10.69 -4.86 -20.30
N ARG A 54 11.81 -4.35 -19.79
CA ARG A 54 13.13 -4.37 -20.43
C ARG A 54 14.13 -5.07 -19.52
N PRO A 55 15.07 -5.86 -20.07
CA PRO A 55 16.08 -6.49 -19.24
C PRO A 55 16.99 -5.42 -18.63
N ASN A 56 17.44 -5.66 -17.41
CA ASN A 56 18.52 -4.89 -16.79
C ASN A 56 19.81 -5.29 -17.49
N ALA A 57 20.04 -4.71 -18.66
CA ALA A 57 21.22 -5.01 -19.47
C ALA A 57 22.48 -4.56 -18.70
N VAL A 58 23.32 -5.52 -18.33
CA VAL A 58 24.72 -5.24 -18.02
C VAL A 58 25.45 -5.16 -19.34
N ARG A 59 25.92 -3.97 -19.71
CA ARG A 59 26.68 -3.76 -20.94
C ARG A 59 27.97 -4.57 -20.85
N HIS A 60 28.01 -5.74 -21.48
CA HIS A 60 29.22 -6.55 -21.53
C HIS A 60 30.07 -6.10 -22.72
N CYS A 61 31.24 -5.56 -22.40
CA CYS A 61 32.22 -5.13 -23.38
C CYS A 61 33.44 -6.04 -23.33
N TRP A 62 33.93 -6.47 -24.49
CA TRP A 62 35.20 -7.19 -24.61
C TRP A 62 36.03 -6.64 -25.77
N TRP A 63 37.34 -6.86 -25.73
CA TRP A 63 38.24 -6.51 -26.82
C TRP A 63 38.20 -7.60 -27.90
N ARG A 64 37.96 -7.19 -29.15
CA ARG A 64 38.07 -8.04 -30.34
C ARG A 64 39.24 -7.55 -31.18
N ALA A 65 40.14 -8.46 -31.55
CA ALA A 65 41.12 -8.17 -32.58
C ALA A 65 40.40 -8.00 -33.93
N THR A 66 40.67 -6.89 -34.62
CA THR A 66 40.20 -6.66 -36.00
C THR A 66 41.42 -6.38 -36.89
N PRO A 67 41.29 -6.48 -38.23
CA PRO A 67 42.40 -6.18 -39.16
C PRO A 67 42.98 -4.77 -39.03
N TRP A 68 42.22 -3.85 -38.43
CA TRP A 68 42.57 -2.44 -38.22
C TRP A 68 42.99 -2.14 -36.77
N GLY A 69 43.26 -3.17 -35.97
CA GLY A 69 43.62 -3.07 -34.54
C GLY A 69 42.54 -3.58 -33.57
N PRO A 70 42.86 -3.68 -32.26
CA PRO A 70 41.91 -4.12 -31.25
C PRO A 70 40.80 -3.08 -31.06
N ARG A 71 39.53 -3.52 -31.14
CA ARG A 71 38.37 -2.67 -30.86
C ARG A 71 37.56 -3.22 -29.69
N ARG A 72 37.03 -2.33 -28.85
CA ARG A 72 36.08 -2.68 -27.79
C ARG A 72 34.69 -2.84 -28.41
N VAL A 73 34.15 -4.05 -28.35
CA VAL A 73 32.79 -4.39 -28.81
C VAL A 73 31.94 -4.62 -27.57
N CYS A 74 30.73 -4.06 -27.55
CA CYS A 74 29.79 -4.23 -26.44
C CYS A 74 28.49 -4.84 -26.97
N ASN A 75 27.95 -5.82 -26.28
CA ASN A 75 26.57 -6.25 -26.49
C ASN A 75 25.62 -5.56 -25.50
N TRP A 76 24.35 -5.57 -25.87
CA TRP A 76 23.22 -5.11 -25.07
C TRP A 76 22.44 -6.32 -24.56
#